data_AF-A0A3A8PQD9-F1
#
_entry.id   AF-A0A3A8PQD9-F1
#
_cell.length_a   1.000
_cell.length_b   1.000
_cell.length_c   1.000
_cell.angle_alpha   90.00
_cell.angle_beta   90.00
_cell.angle_gamma   90.00
#
_symmetry.space_group_name_H-M   'P 1'
#
loop_
_entity.id
_entity.type
_entity.pdbx_description
1 polymer ?
#
loop_
_entity_poly.entity_id
_entity_poly.type
_entity_poly.pdbx_seq_one_letter_code
_entity_poly.pdbx_strand_id
1 'polypeptide(L)'
;MTKQSLLMAVAGVLTACGPVKSTSNILDAEVQIQAARTAGAEKEAPYEWTAANLYLQKAREEVGYSDYQAGVDFAVKASRFANEAREKSMSAANADSQGRPPNP
;
A
#
# COMPACT_ATOMS: atom_id res chain seq x y z
N MET A 1 -24.70 -39.50 -3.00
CA MET A 1 -24.44 -38.49 -1.97
C MET A 1 -23.06 -37.82 -2.10
N THR A 2 -22.01 -38.50 -2.55
CA THR A 2 -20.64 -37.95 -2.68
C THR A 2 -20.45 -36.87 -3.76
N LYS A 3 -21.17 -36.91 -4.89
CA LYS A 3 -21.07 -35.89 -5.95
C LYS A 3 -21.64 -34.52 -5.56
N GLN A 4 -22.65 -34.48 -4.70
CA GLN A 4 -23.29 -33.23 -4.26
C GLN A 4 -22.43 -32.48 -3.24
N SER A 5 -21.71 -33.21 -2.39
CA SER A 5 -20.75 -32.64 -1.44
C SER A 5 -19.57 -31.94 -2.13
N LEU A 6 -19.15 -32.43 -3.30
CA LEU A 6 -18.07 -31.83 -4.07
C LEU A 6 -18.47 -30.51 -4.74
N LEU A 7 -19.73 -30.39 -5.19
CA LEU A 7 -20.25 -29.14 -5.77
C LEU A 7 -20.39 -28.02 -4.73
N MET A 8 -20.75 -28.35 -3.49
CA MET A 8 -20.89 -27.37 -2.41
C MET A 8 -19.53 -26.90 -1.85
N ALA A 9 -18.49 -27.73 -1.96
CA ALA A 9 -17.12 -27.34 -1.60
C ALA A 9 -16.49 -26.36 -2.60
N VAL A 10 -16.82 -26.48 -3.90
CA VAL A 10 -16.28 -25.59 -4.94
C VAL A 10 -16.93 -24.20 -4.92
N ALA A 11 -18.20 -24.10 -4.54
CA ALA A 11 -18.92 -22.83 -4.47
C ALA A 11 -18.34 -21.85 -3.42
N GLY A 12 -17.68 -22.36 -2.36
CA GLY A 12 -17.08 -21.54 -1.31
C GLY A 12 -15.76 -20.84 -1.70
N VAL A 13 -15.10 -21.26 -2.78
CA VAL A 13 -13.78 -20.73 -3.18
C VAL A 13 -13.91 -19.42 -3.96
N LEU A 14 -15.05 -19.18 -4.61
CA LEU A 14 -15.26 -18.02 -5.49
C LEU A 14 -15.53 -16.71 -4.73
N THR A 15 -15.97 -16.77 -3.47
CA THR A 15 -16.22 -15.59 -2.64
C THR A 15 -14.97 -15.06 -1.94
N ALA A 16 -13.88 -15.83 -1.90
CA ALA A 16 -12.65 -15.45 -1.21
C ALA A 16 -11.69 -14.58 -2.05
N CYS A 17 -11.86 -14.51 -3.37
CA CYS A 17 -10.89 -13.83 -4.25
C CYS A 17 -10.81 -12.30 -4.04
N GLY A 18 -11.90 -11.65 -3.64
CA GLY A 18 -11.92 -10.21 -3.33
C GLY A 18 -11.22 -9.88 -2.01
N PRO A 19 -11.70 -10.43 -0.88
CA PRO A 19 -11.14 -10.15 0.44
C PRO A 19 -9.64 -10.46 0.53
N VAL A 20 -9.22 -11.63 0.05
CA VAL A 20 -7.80 -12.06 0.11
C VAL A 20 -6.90 -11.10 -0.66
N LYS A 21 -7.32 -10.71 -1.88
CA LYS A 21 -6.55 -9.78 -2.71
C LYS A 21 -6.49 -8.38 -2.09
N SER A 22 -7.59 -7.87 -1.55
CA SER A 22 -7.57 -6.58 -0.89
C SER A 22 -6.66 -6.58 0.34
N THR A 23 -6.72 -7.64 1.16
CA THR A 23 -5.85 -7.77 2.33
C THR A 23 -4.39 -7.86 1.94
N SER A 24 -4.02 -8.63 0.92
CA SER A 24 -2.62 -8.74 0.50
C SER A 24 -2.05 -7.41 0.00
N ASN A 25 -2.84 -6.61 -0.73
CA ASN A 25 -2.40 -5.30 -1.21
C ASN A 25 -2.31 -4.28 -0.07
N ILE A 26 -3.21 -4.33 0.92
CA ILE A 26 -3.13 -3.50 2.12
C ILE A 26 -1.84 -3.80 2.90
N LEU A 27 -1.51 -5.07 3.08
CA LEU A 27 -0.28 -5.49 3.76
C LEU A 27 0.98 -5.04 3.00
N ASP A 28 0.99 -5.16 1.67
CA ASP A 28 2.10 -4.63 0.85
C ASP A 28 2.28 -3.12 1.04
N ALA A 29 1.18 -2.35 0.98
CA ALA A 29 1.21 -0.92 1.20
C ALA A 29 1.71 -0.54 2.60
N GLU A 30 1.32 -1.27 3.63
CA GLU A 30 1.84 -1.08 5.00
C GLU A 30 3.36 -1.26 5.06
N VAL A 31 3.88 -2.35 4.46
CA VAL A 31 5.33 -2.62 4.41
C VAL A 31 6.06 -1.50 3.69
N GLN A 32 5.54 -1.05 2.54
CA GLN A 32 6.12 0.05 1.77
C GLN A 32 6.14 1.37 2.56
N ILE A 33 5.04 1.69 3.26
CA ILE A 33 4.97 2.88 4.11
C ILE A 33 5.98 2.79 5.25
N GLN A 34 6.16 1.63 5.89
CA GLN A 34 7.20 1.50 6.90
C GLN A 34 8.60 1.70 6.32
N ALA A 35 8.88 1.16 5.14
CA ALA A 35 10.15 1.39 4.45
C ALA A 35 10.38 2.88 4.13
N ALA A 36 9.34 3.60 3.70
CA ALA A 36 9.38 5.04 3.48
C ALA A 36 9.64 5.81 4.79
N ARG A 37 8.99 5.42 5.89
CA ARG A 37 9.20 6.00 7.22
C ARG A 37 10.65 5.85 7.67
N THR A 38 11.20 4.65 7.56
CA THR A 38 12.60 4.37 7.91
C THR A 38 13.58 5.18 7.07
N ALA A 39 13.22 5.52 5.83
CA ALA A 39 14.02 6.39 4.96
C ALA A 39 13.89 7.90 5.30
N GLY A 40 13.02 8.30 6.23
CA GLY A 40 12.83 9.70 6.62
C GLY A 40 11.79 10.46 5.78
N ALA A 41 10.88 9.74 5.11
CA ALA A 41 9.91 10.33 4.18
C ALA A 41 8.98 11.40 4.76
N GLU A 42 8.72 11.37 6.08
CA GLU A 42 7.95 12.41 6.77
C GLU A 42 8.52 13.81 6.55
N LYS A 43 9.85 13.93 6.45
CA LYS A 43 10.56 15.19 6.28
C LYS A 43 10.97 15.42 4.83
N GLU A 44 11.52 14.41 4.18
CA GLU A 44 12.15 14.55 2.86
C GLU A 44 11.16 14.43 1.69
N ALA A 45 10.01 13.79 1.92
CA ALA A 45 8.98 13.59 0.89
C ALA A 45 7.55 13.70 1.49
N PRO A 46 7.19 14.83 2.12
CA PRO A 46 5.96 14.94 2.91
C PRO A 46 4.69 14.76 2.09
N TYR A 47 4.70 15.14 0.80
CA TYR A 47 3.56 14.96 -0.08
C TYR A 47 3.30 13.48 -0.35
N GLU A 48 4.29 12.76 -0.87
CA GLU A 48 4.16 11.33 -1.17
C GLU A 48 3.89 10.52 0.10
N TRP A 49 4.57 10.86 1.20
CA TRP A 49 4.34 10.27 2.52
C TRP A 49 2.88 10.41 2.95
N THR A 50 2.33 11.62 2.91
CA THR A 50 0.96 11.89 3.32
C THR A 50 -0.04 11.20 2.40
N ALA A 51 0.18 11.28 1.09
CA ALA A 51 -0.65 10.62 0.09
C ALA A 51 -0.71 9.09 0.32
N ALA A 52 0.43 8.45 0.57
CA ALA A 52 0.48 7.01 0.84
C ALA A 52 -0.37 6.63 2.06
N ASN A 53 -0.23 7.36 3.17
CA ASN A 53 -1.01 7.11 4.39
C ASN A 53 -2.51 7.31 4.18
N LEU A 54 -2.91 8.38 3.48
CA LEU A 54 -4.31 8.66 3.20
C LEU A 54 -4.94 7.62 2.26
N TYR A 55 -4.20 7.17 1.24
CA TYR A 55 -4.68 6.10 0.37
C TYR A 55 -4.78 4.76 1.08
N LEU A 56 -3.87 4.43 1.99
CA LEU A 56 -3.99 3.23 2.81
C LEU A 56 -5.22 3.30 3.73
N GLN A 57 -5.48 4.46 4.34
CA GLN A 57 -6.69 4.66 5.12
C GLN A 57 -7.95 4.48 4.26
N LYS A 58 -7.98 5.07 3.07
CA LYS A 58 -9.11 4.93 2.14
C LYS A 58 -9.28 3.49 1.65
N ALA A 59 -8.21 2.77 1.39
CA ALA A 59 -8.26 1.35 1.03
C ALA A 59 -8.97 0.52 2.11
N ARG A 60 -8.64 0.75 3.39
CA ARG A 60 -9.28 0.07 4.52
C ARG A 60 -10.77 0.43 4.66
N GLU A 61 -11.12 1.68 4.38
CA GLU A 61 -12.51 2.15 4.38
C GLU A 61 -13.34 1.39 3.33
N GLU A 62 -12.87 1.30 2.08
CA GLU A 62 -13.59 0.59 1.01
C GLU A 62 -13.73 -0.92 1.28
N VAL A 63 -12.67 -1.55 1.81
CA VAL A 63 -12.76 -2.96 2.23
C VAL A 63 -13.77 -3.14 3.36
N GLY A 64 -13.89 -2.15 4.27
CA GLY A 64 -14.93 -2.12 5.30
C GLY A 64 -16.35 -2.08 4.72
N TYR A 65 -16.54 -1.43 3.56
CA TYR A 65 -17.78 -1.45 2.79
C TYR A 65 -17.93 -2.66 1.87
N SER A 66 -17.02 -3.64 1.94
CA SER A 66 -16.94 -4.79 1.03
C SER A 66 -16.72 -4.42 -0.44
N ASP A 67 -16.30 -3.18 -0.74
CA ASP A 67 -15.82 -2.78 -2.06
C ASP A 67 -14.34 -3.15 -2.20
N TYR A 68 -14.10 -4.45 -2.40
CA TYR A 68 -12.75 -4.99 -2.44
C TYR A 68 -11.94 -4.49 -3.64
N GLN A 69 -12.59 -4.17 -4.77
CA GLN A 69 -11.89 -3.69 -5.95
C GLN A 69 -11.40 -2.26 -5.73
N ALA A 70 -12.25 -1.37 -5.21
CA ALA A 70 -11.82 -0.02 -4.82
C ALA A 70 -10.73 -0.07 -3.74
N GLY A 71 -10.88 -0.98 -2.76
CA GLY A 71 -9.87 -1.23 -1.73
C GLY A 71 -8.50 -1.60 -2.32
N VAL A 72 -8.46 -2.52 -3.30
CA VAL A 72 -7.23 -2.89 -4.03
C VAL A 72 -6.66 -1.68 -4.77
N ASP A 73 -7.47 -0.92 -5.49
CA ASP A 73 -7.01 0.21 -6.29
C ASP A 73 -6.37 1.31 -5.42
N PHE A 74 -6.94 1.58 -4.25
CA PHE A 74 -6.37 2.52 -3.29
C PHE A 74 -5.11 1.96 -2.60
N ALA A 75 -5.07 0.67 -2.27
CA ALA A 75 -3.87 0.05 -1.69
C ALA A 75 -2.68 0.09 -2.68
N VAL A 76 -2.92 -0.15 -3.97
CA VAL A 76 -1.89 -0.01 -5.01
C VAL A 76 -1.40 1.43 -5.12
N LYS A 77 -2.29 2.42 -5.06
CA LYS A 77 -1.89 3.84 -4.99
C LYS A 77 -1.04 4.13 -3.77
N ALA A 78 -1.40 3.59 -2.60
CA ALA A 78 -0.63 3.74 -1.37
C ALA A 78 0.79 3.16 -1.50
N SER A 79 0.93 1.94 -2.01
CA SER A 79 2.25 1.32 -2.29
C SER A 79 3.07 2.16 -3.26
N ARG A 80 2.46 2.71 -4.32
CA ARG A 80 3.16 3.56 -5.28
C ARG A 80 3.70 4.84 -4.64
N PHE A 81 2.87 5.59 -3.94
CA PHE A 81 3.29 6.81 -3.25
C PHE A 81 4.33 6.51 -2.16
N ALA A 82 4.21 5.39 -1.44
CA ALA A 82 5.21 4.99 -0.45
C ALA A 82 6.58 4.72 -1.08
N ASN A 83 6.62 4.05 -2.24
CA ASN A 83 7.86 3.87 -3.01
C ASN A 83 8.46 5.20 -3.46
N GLU A 84 7.65 6.06 -4.06
CA GLU A 84 8.08 7.40 -4.51
C GLU A 84 8.63 8.22 -3.32
N ALA A 85 7.98 8.16 -2.15
CA ALA A 85 8.44 8.82 -0.93
C ALA A 85 9.80 8.28 -0.46
N ARG A 86 9.97 6.95 -0.46
CA ARG A 86 11.22 6.28 -0.08
C ARG A 86 12.35 6.70 -1.02
N GLU A 87 12.12 6.67 -2.32
CA GLU A 87 13.13 7.03 -3.34
C GLU A 87 13.56 8.48 -3.20
N LYS A 88 12.61 9.41 -3.04
CA LYS A 88 12.93 10.82 -2.79
C LYS A 88 13.76 11.02 -1.54
N SER A 89 13.41 10.35 -0.46
CA SER A 89 14.15 10.44 0.81
C SER A 89 15.57 9.90 0.69
N MET A 90 15.75 8.76 0.02
CA MET A 90 17.08 8.21 -0.25
C MET A 90 17.90 9.14 -1.16
N SER A 91 17.28 9.77 -2.16
CA SER A 91 17.96 10.74 -3.02
C SER A 91 18.40 11.99 -2.26
N ALA A 92 17.60 12.47 -1.31
CA ALA A 92 17.95 13.59 -0.45
C ALA A 92 19.14 13.26 0.46
N ALA A 93 19.14 12.07 1.07
CA ALA A 93 20.27 11.59 1.89
C ALA A 93 21.57 11.48 1.08
N ASN A 94 21.49 10.98 -0.17
CA ASN A 94 22.65 10.92 -1.05
C ASN A 94 23.17 12.32 -1.42
N ALA A 95 22.28 13.28 -1.67
CA ALA A 95 22.68 14.65 -1.99
C ALA A 95 23.34 15.38 -0.81
N ASP A 96 22.89 15.10 0.42
CA ASP A 96 23.52 15.60 1.64
C ASP A 96 24.95 15.05 1.78
N SER A 97 25.13 13.74 1.56
CA SER A 97 26.45 13.09 1.59
C SER A 97 27.45 13.62 0.54
N GLN A 98 26.95 14.19 -0.55
CA GLN A 98 27.74 14.77 -1.64
C GLN A 98 28.06 16.27 -1.44
N GLY A 99 27.73 16.84 -0.27
CA GLY A 99 28.08 18.21 0.07
C GLY A 99 27.21 19.24 -0.64
N ARG A 100 25.88 19.09 -0.54
CA ARG A 100 24.92 20.07 -1.06
C ARG A 100 25.26 21.48 -0.52
N PRO A 101 25.54 22.48 -1.38
CA PRO A 101 25.73 23.84 -0.93
C PRO A 101 24.43 24.31 -0.24
N PRO A 102 24.52 25.05 0.87
CA PRO A 102 23.34 25.52 1.59
C PRO A 102 22.44 26.33 0.63
N ASN A 103 21.15 26.01 0.63
CA ASN A 103 20.16 26.81 -0.08
C ASN A 103 20.12 28.20 0.59
N PRO A 104 20.24 29.31 -0.16
CA PRO A 104 20.19 30.66 0.40
C PRO A 104 18.86 30.98 1.10
#